data_AF-A0A952SGN3-F1
#
_entry.id   AF-A0A952SGN3-F1
#
_cell.length_a   1.000
_cell.length_b   1.000
_cell.length_c   1.000
_cell.angle_alpha   90.00
_cell.angle_beta   90.00
_cell.angle_gamma   90.00
#
_symmetry.space_group_name_H-M   'P 1'
#
loop_
_entity.id
_entity.type
_entity.pdbx_description
1 polymer ?
#
loop_
_entity_poly.entity_id
_entity_poly.type
_entity_poly.pdbx_seq_one_letter_code
_entity_poly.pdbx_strand_id
1 'polypeptide(L)' 'MECPKCKGTMMLERFSDFFLVFYAWKCFNCGAIIDRTIAENRRKSLASQDAQTVATR' A
#
# COMPACT_ATOMS: atom_id res chain seq x y z
N MET A 1 7.11 -9.63 1.86
CA MET A 1 5.78 -9.06 1.52
C MET A 1 5.59 -9.24 0.02
N GLU A 2 4.44 -9.76 -0.41
CA GLU A 2 4.12 -9.89 -1.83
C GLU A 2 3.41 -8.62 -2.32
N CYS A 3 3.76 -8.17 -3.53
CA CYS A 3 3.13 -6.99 -4.10
C CYS A 3 1.65 -7.31 -4.42
N PRO A 4 0.67 -6.54 -3.91
CA PRO A 4 -0.74 -6.78 -4.20
C PRO A 4 -1.10 -6.54 -5.68
N LYS A 5 -0.24 -5.84 -6.43
CA LYS A 5 -0.48 -5.53 -7.85
C LYS A 5 0.05 -6.62 -8.78
N CYS A 6 1.28 -7.08 -8.57
CA CYS A 6 1.96 -8.01 -9.49
C CYS A 6 2.42 -9.32 -8.82
N LYS A 7 2.10 -9.54 -7.55
CA LYS A 7 2.54 -10.68 -6.72
C LYS A 7 4.07 -10.88 -6.66
N GLY A 8 4.82 -9.85 -7.05
CA GLY A 8 6.28 -9.88 -7.05
C GLY A 8 6.86 -9.61 -5.66
N THR A 9 8.15 -9.90 -5.51
CA THR A 9 8.89 -9.65 -4.27
C THR A 9 8.96 -8.15 -3.97
N MET A 10 8.69 -7.80 -2.72
CA MET A 10 8.91 -6.45 -2.20
C MET A 10 10.10 -6.43 -1.26
N MET A 11 10.88 -5.36 -1.33
CA MET A 11 12.03 -5.09 -0.47
C MET A 11 11.72 -3.89 0.42
N LEU A 12 12.13 -3.95 1.68
CA LEU A 12 12.03 -2.82 2.59
C LEU A 12 13.18 -1.86 2.31
N GLU A 13 12.85 -0.65 1.85
CA GLU A 13 13.82 0.40 1.58
C GLU A 13 13.60 1.59 2.52
N ARG A 14 14.70 2.25 2.88
CA ARG A 14 14.67 3.52 3.60
C ARG A 14 14.57 4.65 2.57
N PHE A 15 13.49 5.42 2.65
CA PHE A 15 13.30 6.63 1.87
C PHE A 15 13.64 7.84 2.73
N SER A 16 14.38 8.77 2.17
CA SER A 16 14.69 10.05 2.78
C SER A 16 14.38 11.16 1.80
N ASP A 17 13.46 12.03 2.17
CA ASP A 17 13.20 13.31 1.53
C ASP A 17 13.84 14.44 2.38
N PHE A 18 13.75 15.69 1.94
CA PHE A 18 14.27 16.85 2.66
C PHE A 18 13.69 17.00 4.07
N PHE A 19 12.46 16.55 4.30
CA PHE A 19 11.75 16.73 5.57
C PHE A 19 11.51 15.44 6.36
N LEU A 20 11.50 14.28 5.70
CA LEU A 20 11.04 13.03 6.30
C LEU A 20 11.94 11.87 5.92
N VAL A 21 12.19 11.01 6.91
CA VAL A 21 12.80 9.70 6.71
C VAL A 21 11.79 8.65 7.13
N PHE A 22 11.48 7.73 6.23
CA PHE A 22 10.54 6.64 6.50
C PHE A 22 10.98 5.35 5.80
N TYR A 23 10.41 4.24 6.24
CA TYR A 23 10.66 2.93 5.65
C TYR A 23 9.42 2.50 4.89
N ALA A 24 9.59 2.10 3.64
CA ALA A 24 8.47 1.61 2.82
C ALA A 24 8.88 0.37 2.03
N TRP A 25 7.89 -0.48 1.76
CA TRP A 25 8.08 -1.64 0.91
C TRP A 25 7.98 -1.21 -0.54
N LYS A 26 9.04 -1.44 -1.32
CA LYS A 26 9.06 -1.21 -2.76
C LYS A 26 9.07 -2.55 -3.49
N CYS A 27 8.16 -2.70 -4.45
CA CYS A 27 8.18 -3.86 -5.33
C CYS A 27 9.30 -3.73 -6.37
N PHE A 28 10.14 -4.76 -6.46
CA PHE A 28 11.23 -4.79 -7.45
C PHE A 28 10.70 -4.87 -8.89
N ASN A 29 9.58 -5.56 -9.11
CA ASN A 29 9.08 -5.84 -10.47
C ASN A 29 8.20 -4.73 -11.05
N CYS A 30 7.34 -4.09 -10.24
CA CYS A 30 6.40 -3.07 -10.72
C CYS A 30 6.59 -1.67 -10.10
N GLY A 31 7.54 -1.51 -9.19
CA GLY A 31 7.82 -0.24 -8.52
C GLY A 31 6.75 0.22 -7.52
N ALA A 32 5.70 -0.58 -7.25
CA ALA A 32 4.68 -0.22 -6.27
C ALA A 32 5.29 -0.03 -4.88
N ILE A 33 4.96 1.11 -4.24
CA ILE A 33 5.41 1.45 -2.88
C ILE A 33 4.25 1.27 -1.90
N ILE A 34 4.52 0.64 -0.76
CA ILE A 34 3.57 0.44 0.32
C ILE A 34 4.26 0.82 1.63
N ASP A 35 3.90 1.99 2.15
CA ASP A 35 4.17 2.39 3.53
C ASP A 35 2.98 1.98 4.44
N ARG A 36 3.18 2.03 5.76
CA ARG A 36 2.13 1.88 6.77
C ARG A 36 0.93 2.78 6.49
N THR A 37 1.15 4.02 6.10
CA THR A 37 0.07 4.97 5.77
C THR A 37 -0.73 4.50 4.55
N ILE A 38 -0.02 4.06 3.50
CA ILE A 38 -0.65 3.53 2.28
C ILE A 38 -1.44 2.27 2.58
N ALA A 39 -0.89 1.37 3.40
CA ALA A 39 -1.57 0.14 3.82
C ALA A 39 -2.83 0.45 4.62
N GLU A 40 -2.77 1.40 5.56
CA GLU A 40 -3.93 1.79 6.36
C GLU A 40 -5.01 2.46 5.51
N ASN A 41 -4.61 3.35 4.59
CA ASN A 41 -5.54 4.02 3.68
C ASN A 41 -6.25 3.00 2.77
N ARG A 42 -5.51 2.02 2.23
CA ARG A 42 -6.12 0.93 1.44
C ARG A 42 -7.14 0.12 2.24
N ARG A 43 -6.81 -0.22 3.50
CA ARG A 43 -7.74 -0.93 4.38
C ARG A 43 -9.02 -0.12 4.62
N LYS A 44 -8.90 1.20 4.84
CA LYS A 44 -10.05 2.10 5.02
C LYS A 44 -10.90 2.19 3.75
N SER A 45 -10.27 2.36 2.58
CA SER A 45 -10.99 2.44 1.30
C SER A 45 -11.75 1.15 0.98
N LEU A 46 -11.16 -0.02 1.24
CA LEU A 46 -11.83 -1.31 1.05
C LEU A 46 -13.01 -1.48 2.01
N ALA A 47 -12.84 -1.16 3.29
CA ALA A 47 -13.92 -1.21 4.27
C ALA A 47 -15.10 -0.28 3.92
N SER A 48 -14.84 0.89 3.33
CA SER A 48 -15.90 1.79 2.85
C SER A 48 -16.63 1.27 1.59
N GLN A 49 -15.97 0.48 0.76
CA GLN A 49 -16.59 -0.12 -0.44
C GLN A 49 -17.53 -1.28 -0.07
N ASP A 50 -17.16 -2.07 0.93
CA ASP A 50 -18.02 -3.14 1.45
C ASP A 50 -19.32 -2.57 2.07
N ALA A 51 -19.25 -1.41 2.73
CA ALA A 51 -20.43 -0.74 3.25
C ALA A 51 -21.35 -0.18 2.15
N GLN A 52 -20.80 0.33 1.05
CA GLN A 52 -21.59 0.89 -0.06
C GLN A 52 -22.22 -0.18 -0.96
N THR A 53 -21.54 -1.31 -1.17
CA THR A 53 -22.09 -2.42 -1.98
C THR A 53 -23.28 -3.10 -1.31
N VAL A 54 -23.33 -3.14 0.03
CA VAL A 54 -24.49 -3.62 0.79
C VAL A 54 -25.66 -2.64 0.74
N ALA A 55 -25.42 -1.33 0.67
CA ALA A 55 -26.48 -0.31 0.60
C ALA A 55 -27.11 -0.14 -0.80
N THR A 56 -26.52 -0.71 -1.85
CA THR A 56 -26.97 -0.57 -3.24
C THR A 56 -27.64 -1.86 -3.78
N ARG A 57 -27.85 -2.86 -2.93
CA ARG A 57 -28.63 -4.09 -3.21
C ARG A 57 -29.93 -4.08 -2.43
#